data_AF-A0A2E0L3S5-F1
#
_entry.id   AF-A0A2E0L3S5-F1
#
_cell.length_a   1.000
_cell.length_b   1.000
_cell.length_c   1.000
_cell.angle_alpha   90.00
_cell.angle_beta   90.00
_cell.angle_gamma   90.00
#
_symmetry.space_group_name_H-M   'P 1'
#
loop_
_entity.id
_entity.type
_entity.pdbx_description
1 polymer ?
#
loop_
_entity_poly.entity_id
_entity_poly.type
_entity_poly.pdbx_seq_one_letter_code
_entity_poly.pdbx_strand_id
1 'polypeptide(L)'
;MSQTSLPDYHFLLIASNLGAEWLFDAARAYWQQFRPTVISDLSLVSIVPEDYTIVVTAIARRDRVAEFGVELAQLAPDAVFDPVVFDFLEDAKQTLDERARLNQPFGVPLIPTITPTPGPTSRPVYPTPGPVAPNGIITQTPTPDLPDQDDIDTEGTPQTPIFPTPGSITGG
;
A
#
# COMPACT_ATOMS: atom_id res chain seq x y z
N MET A 1 3.80 20.28 6.91
CA MET A 1 2.62 20.78 7.65
C MET A 1 1.54 19.73 7.49
N SER A 2 0.95 19.23 8.57
CA SER A 2 -0.12 18.22 8.47
C SER A 2 -1.39 18.88 7.94
N GLN A 3 -1.99 18.30 6.91
CA GLN A 3 -3.17 18.86 6.27
C GLN A 3 -4.43 18.57 7.10
N THR A 4 -5.07 19.62 7.60
CA THR A 4 -6.19 19.55 8.58
C THR A 4 -7.57 19.49 7.92
N SER A 5 -7.67 19.71 6.61
CA SER A 5 -8.92 19.66 5.83
C SER A 5 -8.69 19.15 4.40
N LEU A 6 -9.74 18.58 3.79
CA LEU A 6 -9.75 18.32 2.35
C LEU A 6 -9.61 19.65 1.58
N PRO A 7 -8.84 19.68 0.48
CA PRO A 7 -8.74 20.87 -0.35
C PRO A 7 -10.06 21.11 -1.10
N ASP A 8 -10.26 22.34 -1.56
CA ASP A 8 -11.39 22.68 -2.43
C ASP A 8 -11.24 21.98 -3.79
N TYR A 9 -10.00 21.91 -4.30
CA TYR A 9 -9.67 21.18 -5.51
C TYR A 9 -8.57 20.16 -5.26
N HIS A 10 -8.88 18.90 -5.58
CA HIS A 10 -7.91 17.81 -5.62
C HIS A 10 -7.74 17.35 -7.06
N PHE A 11 -6.55 17.59 -7.60
CA PHE A 11 -6.17 17.14 -8.94
C PHE A 11 -5.30 15.89 -8.87
N LEU A 12 -5.55 14.95 -9.77
CA LEU A 12 -4.69 13.80 -10.03
C LEU A 12 -4.00 14.03 -11.37
N LEU A 13 -2.73 14.44 -11.33
CA LEU A 13 -1.93 14.61 -12.53
C LEU A 13 -1.38 13.24 -12.95
N ILE A 14 -1.80 12.79 -14.13
CA ILE A 14 -1.24 11.62 -14.80
C ILE A 14 -0.35 12.09 -15.94
N ALA A 15 0.89 11.62 -15.99
CA ALA A 15 1.76 11.90 -17.13
C ALA A 15 1.14 11.33 -18.41
N SER A 16 1.22 12.07 -19.52
CA SER A 16 0.49 11.77 -20.78
C SER A 16 0.90 10.43 -21.43
N ASN A 17 2.02 9.85 -20.99
CA ASN A 17 2.50 8.53 -21.41
C ASN A 17 1.86 7.37 -20.63
N LEU A 18 1.22 7.64 -19.50
CA LEU A 18 0.34 6.69 -18.81
C LEU A 18 -0.99 6.69 -19.57
N GLY A 19 -1.18 5.70 -20.44
CA GLY A 19 -2.43 5.55 -21.19
C GLY A 19 -3.65 5.52 -20.27
N ALA A 20 -4.81 5.99 -20.77
CA ALA A 20 -6.04 6.10 -19.98
C ALA A 20 -6.47 4.76 -19.33
N GLU A 21 -6.16 3.63 -19.97
CA GLU A 21 -6.41 2.29 -19.42
C GLU A 21 -5.76 2.07 -18.06
N TRP A 22 -4.55 2.61 -17.85
CA TRP A 22 -3.84 2.48 -16.58
C TRP A 22 -4.59 3.18 -15.45
N LEU A 23 -5.17 4.36 -15.72
CA LEU A 23 -5.96 5.09 -14.72
C LEU A 23 -7.19 4.27 -14.28
N PHE A 24 -7.88 3.63 -15.22
CA PHE A 24 -9.10 2.85 -14.93
C PHE A 24 -8.84 1.57 -14.14
N ASP A 25 -7.63 1.03 -14.19
CA ASP A 25 -7.22 -0.12 -13.38
C ASP A 25 -6.50 0.33 -12.08
N ALA A 26 -5.37 1.00 -12.22
CA ALA A 26 -4.45 1.26 -11.11
C ALA A 26 -4.90 2.37 -10.15
N ALA A 27 -5.61 3.38 -10.65
CA ALA A 27 -6.08 4.48 -9.81
C ALA A 27 -7.55 4.29 -9.39
N ARG A 28 -8.17 3.16 -9.71
CA ARG A 28 -9.61 2.94 -9.50
C ARG A 28 -10.03 3.07 -8.04
N ALA A 29 -9.36 2.37 -7.13
CA ALA A 29 -9.72 2.40 -5.71
C ALA A 29 -9.54 3.80 -5.12
N TYR A 30 -8.41 4.44 -5.45
CA TYR A 30 -8.12 5.82 -5.07
C TYR A 30 -9.16 6.81 -5.60
N TRP A 31 -9.52 6.71 -6.88
CA TRP A 31 -10.51 7.57 -7.49
C TRP A 31 -11.91 7.35 -6.92
N GLN A 32 -12.28 6.10 -6.64
CA GLN A 32 -13.57 5.80 -6.02
C GLN A 32 -13.71 6.39 -4.61
N GLN A 33 -12.61 6.43 -3.85
CA GLN A 33 -12.59 6.93 -2.49
C GLN A 33 -12.53 8.46 -2.42
N PHE A 34 -11.63 9.10 -3.16
CA PHE A 34 -11.34 10.54 -3.02
C PHE A 34 -11.90 11.41 -4.16
N ARG A 35 -12.29 10.80 -5.28
CA ARG A 35 -12.88 11.47 -6.46
C ARG A 35 -12.07 12.69 -6.95
N PRO A 36 -10.73 12.61 -7.11
CA PRO A 36 -9.96 13.71 -7.65
C PRO A 36 -10.35 14.00 -9.11
N THR A 37 -10.13 15.24 -9.52
CA THR A 37 -10.22 15.63 -10.93
C THR A 37 -8.94 15.20 -11.65
N VAL A 38 -9.09 14.33 -12.66
CA VAL A 38 -7.93 13.81 -13.39
C VAL A 38 -7.51 14.81 -14.46
N ILE A 39 -6.24 15.17 -14.45
CA ILE A 39 -5.64 16.11 -15.43
C ILE A 39 -4.40 15.49 -16.04
N SER A 40 -4.11 15.85 -17.29
CA SER A 40 -2.88 15.46 -17.99
C SER A 40 -1.92 16.63 -18.23
N ASP A 41 -2.34 17.84 -17.84
CA ASP A 41 -1.64 19.10 -18.03
C ASP A 41 -1.92 20.01 -16.82
N LEU A 42 -0.87 20.61 -16.26
CA LEU A 42 -0.94 21.53 -15.13
C LEU A 42 -1.52 22.89 -15.50
N SER A 43 -1.62 23.23 -16.79
CA SER A 43 -2.26 24.47 -17.25
C SER A 43 -3.72 24.61 -16.79
N LEU A 44 -4.41 23.50 -16.50
CA LEU A 44 -5.77 23.55 -15.95
C LEU A 44 -5.81 24.09 -14.51
N VAL A 45 -4.72 23.98 -13.77
CA VAL A 45 -4.61 24.49 -12.40
C VAL A 45 -4.66 26.03 -12.40
N SER A 46 -4.13 26.70 -13.42
CA SER A 46 -4.12 28.17 -13.49
C SER A 46 -5.50 28.80 -13.73
N ILE A 47 -6.53 28.00 -13.98
CA ILE A 47 -7.92 28.46 -14.14
C ILE A 47 -8.62 28.54 -12.78
N VAL A 48 -8.10 27.85 -11.77
CA VAL A 48 -8.66 27.87 -10.42
C VAL A 48 -8.36 29.22 -9.75
N PRO A 49 -9.35 29.93 -9.19
CA PRO A 49 -9.11 31.18 -8.46
C PRO A 49 -8.20 30.99 -7.24
N GLU A 50 -7.39 32.00 -6.92
CA GLU A 50 -6.39 31.96 -5.83
C GLU A 50 -7.00 31.82 -4.43
N ASP A 51 -8.29 32.13 -4.29
CA ASP A 51 -9.08 32.00 -3.06
C ASP A 51 -9.43 30.55 -2.70
N TYR A 52 -9.08 29.57 -3.55
CA TYR A 52 -9.29 28.15 -3.31
C TYR A 52 -8.01 27.40 -2.97
N THR A 53 -8.15 26.41 -2.10
CA THR A 53 -7.05 25.50 -1.75
C THR A 53 -6.92 24.38 -2.78
N ILE A 54 -5.71 24.22 -3.32
CA ILE A 54 -5.42 23.24 -4.38
C ILE A 54 -4.38 22.23 -3.87
N VAL A 55 -4.66 20.95 -4.07
CA VAL A 55 -3.64 19.89 -3.97
C VAL A 55 -3.55 19.18 -5.30
N VAL A 56 -2.32 18.98 -5.77
CA VAL A 56 -2.02 18.20 -6.96
C VAL A 56 -1.25 16.94 -6.56
N THR A 57 -1.91 15.79 -6.67
CA THR A 57 -1.26 14.48 -6.57
C THR A 57 -0.68 14.13 -7.94
N ALA A 58 0.65 14.14 -8.07
CA ALA A 58 1.33 13.89 -9.33
C ALA A 58 1.89 12.47 -9.40
N ILE A 59 1.36 11.66 -10.31
CA ILE A 59 1.87 10.31 -10.60
C ILE A 59 2.96 10.48 -11.66
N ALA A 60 4.22 10.48 -11.22
CA ALA A 60 5.36 10.74 -12.09
C ALA A 60 6.56 9.84 -11.79
N ARG A 61 7.38 9.61 -12.82
CA ARG A 61 8.69 8.98 -12.67
C ARG A 61 9.66 9.92 -11.95
N ARG A 62 10.70 9.35 -11.32
CA ARG A 62 11.70 10.09 -10.54
C ARG A 62 12.44 11.18 -11.32
N ASP A 63 12.61 11.03 -12.62
CA ASP A 63 13.24 12.03 -13.49
C ASP A 63 12.34 13.23 -13.79
N ARG A 64 11.01 13.05 -13.75
CA ARG A 64 10.00 14.05 -14.13
C ARG A 64 9.37 14.77 -12.94
N VAL A 65 9.40 14.19 -11.75
CA VAL A 65 8.72 14.75 -10.56
C VAL A 65 9.18 16.17 -10.22
N ALA A 66 10.48 16.47 -10.38
CA ALA A 66 11.02 17.79 -10.08
C ALA A 66 10.54 18.85 -11.10
N GLU A 67 10.41 18.46 -12.36
CA GLU A 67 9.88 19.32 -13.44
C GLU A 67 8.44 19.76 -13.12
N PHE A 68 7.57 18.79 -12.78
CA PHE A 68 6.19 19.09 -12.37
C PHE A 68 6.09 19.97 -11.12
N GLY A 69 6.96 19.74 -10.14
CA GLY A 69 6.98 20.57 -8.93
C GLY A 69 7.33 22.03 -9.21
N VAL A 70 8.31 22.27 -10.11
CA VAL A 70 8.69 23.63 -10.54
C VAL A 70 7.58 24.28 -11.36
N GLU A 71 7.00 23.53 -12.31
CA GLU A 71 5.90 24.01 -13.14
C GLU A 71 4.68 24.41 -12.30
N LEU A 72 4.28 23.56 -11.35
CA LEU A 72 3.17 23.86 -10.43
C LEU A 72 3.48 25.11 -9.59
N ALA A 73 4.70 25.24 -9.07
CA ALA A 73 5.08 26.41 -8.27
C ALA A 73 5.06 27.72 -9.08
N GLN A 74 5.25 27.67 -10.40
CA GLN A 74 5.13 28.82 -11.28
C GLN A 74 3.66 29.18 -11.60
N LEU A 75 2.80 28.16 -11.75
CA LEU A 75 1.40 28.33 -12.12
C LEU A 75 0.50 28.67 -10.92
N ALA A 76 0.74 28.03 -9.77
CA ALA A 76 -0.03 28.15 -8.55
C ALA A 76 0.91 28.00 -7.33
N PRO A 77 1.55 29.08 -6.86
CA PRO A 77 2.57 29.01 -5.80
C PRO A 77 2.00 28.55 -4.44
N ASP A 78 0.70 28.74 -4.21
CA ASP A 78 0.01 28.32 -3.00
C ASP A 78 -0.53 26.88 -3.08
N ALA A 79 -0.38 26.20 -4.22
CA ALA A 79 -0.81 24.81 -4.38
C ALA A 79 0.12 23.85 -3.65
N VAL A 80 -0.47 22.82 -3.04
CA VAL A 80 0.28 21.74 -2.40
C VAL A 80 0.63 20.68 -3.43
N PHE A 81 1.92 20.36 -3.54
CA PHE A 81 2.42 19.30 -4.40
C PHE A 81 2.58 17.99 -3.62
N ASP A 82 1.88 16.94 -4.06
CA ASP A 82 1.93 15.58 -3.50
C ASP A 82 2.46 14.60 -4.55
N PRO A 83 3.77 14.38 -4.64
CA PRO A 83 4.34 13.49 -5.64
C PRO A 83 4.21 12.02 -5.24
N VAL A 84 3.61 11.21 -6.11
CA VAL A 84 3.67 9.75 -6.08
C VAL A 84 4.76 9.32 -7.06
N VAL A 85 5.98 9.19 -6.53
CA VAL A 85 7.16 8.83 -7.32
C VAL A 85 7.26 7.32 -7.45
N PHE A 86 7.39 6.84 -8.68
CA PHE A 86 7.56 5.41 -8.96
C PHE A 86 8.63 5.18 -10.03
N ASP A 87 9.24 4.00 -9.98
CA ASP A 87 10.08 3.48 -11.07
C ASP A 87 9.28 2.53 -11.97
N PHE A 88 8.36 1.75 -11.37
CA PHE A 88 7.43 0.86 -12.07
C PHE A 88 5.97 1.22 -11.81
N LEU A 89 5.10 0.95 -12.80
CA LEU A 89 3.67 1.26 -12.71
C LEU A 89 2.95 0.53 -11.57
N GLU A 90 3.41 -0.68 -11.25
CA GLU A 90 2.85 -1.50 -10.17
C GLU A 90 3.07 -0.84 -8.80
N ASP A 91 4.21 -0.18 -8.60
CA ASP A 91 4.51 0.53 -7.34
C ASP A 91 3.55 1.71 -7.14
N ALA A 92 3.24 2.43 -8.23
CA ALA A 92 2.29 3.53 -8.21
C ALA A 92 0.87 3.02 -7.89
N LYS A 93 0.46 1.91 -8.50
CA LYS A 93 -0.82 1.23 -8.19
C LYS A 93 -0.90 0.86 -6.71
N GLN A 94 0.09 0.13 -6.21
CA GLN A 94 0.14 -0.31 -4.80
C GLN A 94 0.07 0.89 -3.84
N THR A 95 0.79 1.97 -4.14
CA THR A 95 0.78 3.19 -3.32
C THR A 95 -0.61 3.84 -3.29
N LEU A 96 -1.27 3.95 -4.45
CA LEU A 96 -2.62 4.53 -4.53
C LEU A 96 -3.66 3.66 -3.83
N ASP A 97 -3.58 2.33 -3.98
CA ASP A 97 -4.45 1.38 -3.30
C ASP A 97 -4.26 1.43 -1.78
N GLU A 98 -3.02 1.55 -1.30
CA GLU A 98 -2.73 1.70 0.12
C GLU A 98 -3.30 3.01 0.68
N ARG A 99 -3.11 4.12 -0.04
CA ARG A 99 -3.70 5.42 0.32
C ARG A 99 -5.21 5.35 0.40
N ALA A 100 -5.87 4.69 -0.55
CA ALA A 100 -7.31 4.47 -0.53
C ALA A 100 -7.74 3.64 0.68
N ARG A 101 -7.06 2.50 0.93
CA ARG A 101 -7.32 1.59 2.05
C ARG A 101 -7.15 2.27 3.41
N LEU A 102 -6.14 3.12 3.56
CA LEU A 102 -5.83 3.83 4.80
C LEU A 102 -6.61 5.13 4.96
N ASN A 103 -7.39 5.53 3.96
CA ASN A 103 -8.07 6.82 3.90
C ASN A 103 -7.08 8.01 4.05
N GLN A 104 -5.96 7.92 3.35
CA GLN A 104 -4.86 8.89 3.36
C GLN A 104 -4.63 9.44 1.94
N PRO A 105 -5.40 10.43 1.48
CA PRO A 105 -5.32 10.91 0.09
C PRO A 105 -3.91 11.39 -0.28
N PHE A 106 -3.20 12.01 0.66
CA PHE A 106 -1.88 12.63 0.46
C PHE A 106 -0.75 11.85 1.14
N GLY A 107 -0.93 10.54 1.36
CA GLY A 107 0.05 9.69 2.06
C GLY A 107 0.21 9.98 3.55
N VAL A 108 -0.61 10.89 4.10
CA VAL A 108 -0.70 11.20 5.51
C VAL A 108 -2.16 11.14 5.97
N PRO A 109 -2.43 10.77 7.23
CA PRO A 109 -3.77 10.83 7.79
C PRO A 109 -4.28 12.28 7.79
N LEU A 110 -5.47 12.50 7.24
CA LEU A 110 -6.23 13.72 7.54
C LEU A 110 -6.59 13.66 9.02
N ILE A 111 -6.30 14.68 9.81
CA ILE A 111 -6.61 14.66 11.25
C ILE A 111 -8.13 14.81 11.43
N PRO A 112 -8.85 13.92 12.16
CA PRO A 112 -8.42 12.77 12.94
C PRO A 112 -8.96 11.46 12.34
N THR A 113 -8.52 11.10 11.15
CA THR A 113 -8.65 9.74 10.62
C THR A 113 -7.76 8.87 11.50
N ILE A 114 -8.37 8.13 12.40
CA ILE A 114 -7.71 6.98 13.03
C ILE A 114 -7.24 6.09 11.88
N THR A 115 -5.97 6.18 11.53
CA THR A 115 -5.37 5.18 10.65
C THR A 115 -5.53 3.88 11.43
N PRO A 116 -6.23 2.87 10.89
CA PRO A 116 -6.27 1.58 11.54
C PRO A 116 -4.84 1.08 11.58
N THR A 117 -4.16 1.28 12.72
CA THR A 117 -2.95 0.57 13.05
C THR A 117 -3.31 -0.90 12.83
N PRO A 118 -2.59 -1.63 11.95
CA PRO A 118 -2.71 -3.08 11.94
C PRO A 118 -2.58 -3.50 13.40
N GLY A 119 -3.68 -4.02 13.97
CA GLY A 119 -3.67 -4.49 15.35
C GLY A 119 -2.46 -5.43 15.47
N PRO A 120 -1.75 -5.43 16.59
CA PRO A 120 -0.59 -6.30 16.72
C PRO A 120 -1.07 -7.73 16.40
N THR A 121 -0.61 -8.30 15.29
CA THR A 121 -0.82 -9.73 14.98
C THR A 121 -0.07 -10.62 15.96
N SER A 122 0.54 -10.04 16.98
CA SER A 122 1.04 -10.73 18.16
C SER A 122 0.19 -10.28 19.35
N ARG A 123 -0.62 -11.19 19.90
CA ARG A 123 -1.08 -11.02 21.29
C ARG A 123 0.16 -10.69 22.13
N PRO A 124 0.13 -9.70 23.04
CA PRO A 124 1.22 -9.55 23.99
C PRO A 124 1.28 -10.85 24.78
N VAL A 125 2.31 -11.66 24.53
CA VAL A 125 2.68 -12.75 25.41
C VAL A 125 3.20 -12.06 26.66
N TYR A 126 2.32 -11.88 27.64
CA TYR A 126 2.76 -11.59 28.99
C TYR A 126 3.62 -12.79 29.40
N PRO A 127 4.89 -12.59 29.79
CA PRO A 127 5.62 -13.67 30.43
C PRO A 127 4.88 -14.00 31.72
N THR A 128 4.16 -15.12 31.74
CA THR A 128 3.71 -15.73 32.99
C THR A 128 4.96 -15.97 33.84
N PRO A 129 5.04 -15.47 35.08
CA PRO A 129 6.18 -15.76 35.95
C PRO A 129 6.28 -17.28 36.14
N GLY A 130 7.24 -17.89 35.45
CA GLY A 130 7.63 -19.27 35.69
C GLY A 130 8.39 -19.38 37.01
N PRO A 131 8.40 -20.57 37.65
CA PRO A 131 9.18 -20.79 38.85
C PRO A 131 10.68 -20.58 38.54
N VAL A 132 11.35 -19.85 39.42
CA VAL A 132 12.79 -19.57 39.33
C VAL A 132 13.56 -20.89 39.44
N ALA A 133 14.14 -21.36 38.34
CA ALA A 133 15.10 -22.44 38.33
C ALA A 133 16.53 -21.88 38.26
N PRO A 134 17.51 -22.43 39.02
CA PRO A 134 18.84 -21.87 39.12
C PRO A 134 19.69 -22.14 37.87
N ASN A 135 20.40 -21.08 37.46
CA ASN A 135 21.48 -20.96 36.47
C ASN A 135 21.97 -22.26 35.78
N GLY A 136 21.66 -22.38 34.49
CA GLY A 136 22.31 -23.32 33.56
C GLY A 136 22.15 -22.83 32.12
N ILE A 137 23.25 -22.75 31.37
CA ILE A 137 23.31 -22.31 29.97
C ILE A 137 22.57 -23.34 29.10
N ILE A 138 21.59 -22.92 28.28
CA ILE A 138 20.99 -23.77 27.24
C ILE A 138 20.71 -22.97 25.97
N THR A 139 21.46 -23.29 24.91
CA THR A 139 21.19 -23.02 23.50
C THR A 139 20.04 -23.89 23.02
N GLN A 140 18.94 -23.35 22.49
CA GLN A 140 18.01 -24.14 21.66
C GLN A 140 17.40 -23.35 20.49
N THR A 141 17.41 -24.04 19.35
CA THR A 141 16.82 -23.76 18.04
C THR A 141 15.29 -23.93 18.09
N PRO A 142 14.47 -23.14 17.37
CA PRO A 142 13.04 -23.36 17.32
C PRO A 142 12.67 -24.59 16.46
N THR A 143 11.85 -25.48 17.03
CA THR A 143 11.14 -26.57 16.34
C THR A 143 9.78 -26.06 15.83
N PRO A 144 9.32 -26.40 14.62
CA PRO A 144 8.00 -25.99 14.13
C PRO A 144 6.86 -26.85 14.71
N ASP A 145 5.77 -26.20 15.13
CA ASP A 145 4.52 -26.84 15.59
C ASP A 145 3.69 -27.45 14.43
N LEU A 146 3.14 -28.64 14.67
CA LEU A 146 2.08 -29.28 13.86
C LEU A 146 0.71 -28.94 14.49
N PRO A 147 -0.36 -28.71 13.70
CA PRO A 147 -1.70 -28.49 14.25
C PRO A 147 -2.39 -29.79 14.70
N ASP A 148 -3.05 -29.70 15.85
CA ASP A 148 -3.87 -30.73 16.53
C ASP A 148 -5.10 -31.15 15.71
N GLN A 149 -5.46 -32.43 15.85
CA GLN A 149 -6.54 -33.13 15.16
C GLN A 149 -7.48 -33.75 16.21
N ASP A 150 -8.67 -33.17 16.36
CA ASP A 150 -9.88 -33.74 16.98
C ASP A 150 -11.03 -33.28 16.04
N ASP A 151 -12.05 -34.03 15.60
CA ASP A 151 -12.64 -35.29 15.99
C ASP A 151 -13.65 -35.63 14.87
N ILE A 152 -13.52 -36.75 14.15
CA ILE A 152 -14.68 -37.45 13.56
C ILE A 152 -14.39 -38.96 13.58
N ASP A 153 -15.12 -39.64 14.43
CA ASP A 153 -15.07 -41.07 14.71
C ASP A 153 -15.64 -41.94 13.56
N THR A 154 -15.14 -43.18 13.48
CA THR A 154 -15.73 -44.41 12.91
C THR A 154 -15.30 -44.91 11.51
N GLU A 155 -14.36 -45.88 11.59
CA GLU A 155 -14.19 -47.13 10.81
C GLU A 155 -13.76 -47.11 9.32
N GLY A 156 -12.50 -47.50 9.10
CA GLY A 156 -12.05 -48.19 7.87
C GLY A 156 -10.71 -47.72 7.31
N THR A 157 -9.60 -48.35 7.72
CA THR A 157 -8.32 -48.33 6.96
C THR A 157 -8.50 -49.01 5.59
N PRO A 158 -7.77 -48.65 4.52
CA PRO A 158 -6.30 -48.54 4.52
C PRO A 158 -5.70 -47.33 3.79
N GLN A 159 -4.45 -47.06 4.17
CA GLN A 159 -3.54 -46.03 3.66
C GLN A 159 -3.35 -46.14 2.13
N THR A 160 -3.54 -45.03 1.41
CA THR A 160 -3.11 -44.93 0.02
C THR A 160 -1.63 -44.50 -0.02
N PRO A 161 -0.75 -45.22 -0.72
CA PRO A 161 0.69 -44.97 -0.71
C PRO A 161 1.08 -43.67 -1.44
N ILE A 162 2.01 -42.95 -0.82
CA ILE A 162 2.77 -41.82 -1.40
C ILE A 162 3.57 -42.30 -2.60
N PHE A 163 3.21 -41.83 -3.80
CA PHE A 163 4.00 -42.05 -5.02
C PHE A 163 5.21 -41.11 -5.03
N PRO A 164 6.46 -41.63 -5.18
CA PRO A 164 7.62 -40.78 -5.41
C PRO A 164 7.63 -40.22 -6.84
N THR A 165 7.93 -38.92 -6.95
CA THR A 165 8.12 -38.18 -8.21
C THR A 165 9.19 -38.84 -9.08
N PRO A 166 8.90 -39.25 -10.32
CA PRO A 166 9.92 -39.79 -11.23
C PRO A 166 10.88 -38.69 -11.70
N GLY A 167 12.18 -38.95 -11.53
CA GLY A 167 13.27 -38.12 -12.07
C GLY A 167 13.46 -38.26 -13.59
N SER A 168 14.35 -37.42 -14.11
CA SER A 168 14.61 -37.19 -15.53
C SER A 168 14.99 -38.47 -16.30
N ILE A 169 14.27 -38.76 -17.39
CA ILE A 169 14.73 -39.79 -18.35
C ILE A 169 15.77 -39.16 -19.28
N THR A 170 16.94 -39.77 -19.38
CA THR A 170 17.99 -39.44 -20.34
C THR A 170 18.16 -40.64 -21.27
N GLY A 171 18.01 -40.41 -22.58
CA GLY A 171 18.66 -41.07 -23.72
C GLY A 171 18.83 -42.59 -23.80
N GLY A 172 18.35 -43.16 -24.91
CA GLY A 172 18.70 -44.49 -25.41
C GLY A 172 17.89 -44.87 -26.64
#